data_AF-A0A182AQD1-F1
#
_entry.id   AF-A0A182AQD1-F1
#
_cell.length_a   1.000
_cell.length_b   1.000
_cell.length_c   1.000
_cell.angle_alpha   90.00
_cell.angle_beta   90.00
_cell.angle_gamma   90.00
#
_symmetry.space_group_name_H-M   'P 1'
#
loop_
_entity.id
_entity.type
_entity.pdbx_description
1 polymer ?
#
loop_
_entity_poly.entity_id
_entity_poly.type
_entity_poly.pdbx_seq_one_letter_code
_entity_poly.pdbx_strand_id
1 'polypeptide(L)' 'MSKAQLIAFLAKADATPAIQQRIDAAADGSAVVAIAREEGFLFSPASLARHLRG' A
#
# COMPACT_ATOMS: atom_id res chain seq x y z
N MET A 1 11.16 -6.91 6.31
CA MET A 1 9.96 -6.23 5.76
C MET A 1 8.84 -7.26 5.63
N SER A 2 7.67 -7.01 6.22
CA SER A 2 6.60 -8.00 6.33
C SER A 2 5.67 -8.02 5.11
N LYS A 3 5.69 -9.11 4.33
CA LYS A 3 4.74 -9.35 3.22
C LYS A 3 3.28 -9.35 3.70
N ALA A 4 3.03 -9.81 4.92
CA ALA A 4 1.70 -9.86 5.51
C ALA A 4 1.09 -8.45 5.67
N GLN A 5 1.90 -7.46 6.04
CA GLN A 5 1.45 -6.06 6.18
C GLN A 5 1.03 -5.45 4.83
N LEU A 6 1.77 -5.76 3.75
CA LEU A 6 1.40 -5.33 2.41
C LEU A 6 0.07 -5.96 1.98
N ILE A 7 -0.10 -7.27 2.15
CA ILE A 7 -1.34 -7.97 1.77
C ILE A 7 -2.53 -7.44 2.56
N ALA A 8 -2.37 -7.23 3.87
CA ALA A 8 -3.43 -6.69 4.71
C ALA A 8 -3.82 -5.24 4.31
N PHE A 9 -2.84 -4.41 3.94
CA PHE A 9 -3.11 -3.06 3.43
C PHE A 9 -3.89 -3.11 2.10
N LEU A 10 -3.49 -3.95 1.15
CA LEU A 10 -4.17 -4.08 -0.13
C LEU A 10 -5.60 -4.59 0.04
N ALA A 11 -5.81 -5.60 0.90
CA ALA A 11 -7.15 -6.08 1.22
C ALA A 11 -8.03 -4.98 1.85
N LYS A 12 -7.45 -4.11 2.69
CA LYS A 12 -8.16 -2.95 3.24
C LYS A 12 -8.49 -1.91 2.16
N ALA A 13 -7.55 -1.65 1.26
CA ALA A 13 -7.73 -0.72 0.14
C ALA A 13 -8.86 -1.20 -0.79
N ASP A 14 -8.88 -2.48 -1.13
CA ASP A 14 -9.94 -3.10 -1.94
C ASP A 14 -11.32 -2.99 -1.24
N ALA A 15 -11.36 -3.13 0.08
CA ALA A 15 -12.58 -3.01 0.86
C ALA A 15 -13.00 -1.54 1.16
N THR A 16 -12.11 -0.57 0.93
CA THR A 16 -12.32 0.84 1.32
C THR A 16 -12.06 1.78 0.14
N PRO A 17 -13.11 2.22 -0.57
CA PRO A 17 -12.97 3.07 -1.76
C PRO A 17 -12.18 4.36 -1.52
N ALA A 18 -12.27 4.94 -0.32
CA ALA A 18 -11.52 6.14 0.05
C ALA A 18 -10.01 5.89 0.09
N ILE A 19 -9.56 4.71 0.53
CA ILE A 19 -8.13 4.34 0.54
C ILE A 19 -7.68 4.09 -0.91
N GLN A 20 -8.50 3.40 -1.70
CA GLN A 20 -8.18 3.15 -3.10
C GLN A 20 -7.98 4.45 -3.90
N GLN A 21 -8.88 5.43 -3.73
CA GLN A 21 -8.74 6.74 -4.38
C GLN A 21 -7.44 7.46 -4.01
N ARG A 22 -6.98 7.33 -2.76
CA ARG A 22 -5.70 7.91 -2.32
C ARG A 22 -4.51 7.19 -2.94
N ILE A 23 -4.58 5.87 -3.09
CA ILE A 23 -3.55 5.07 -3.77
C ILE A 23 -3.49 5.45 -5.26
N ASP A 24 -4.63 5.59 -5.92
CA ASP A 24 -4.71 5.95 -7.34
C ASP A 24 -4.20 7.38 -7.59
N ALA A 25 -4.38 8.29 -6.62
CA ALA A 25 -3.84 9.65 -6.67
C ALA A 25 -2.36 9.75 -6.27
N ALA A 26 -1.75 8.66 -5.77
CA ALA A 26 -0.35 8.67 -5.33
C ALA A 26 0.61 8.69 -6.53
N ALA A 27 1.57 9.61 -6.52
CA ALA A 27 2.51 9.78 -7.63
C ALA A 27 3.50 8.63 -7.79
N ASP A 28 3.83 7.92 -6.70
CA ASP A 28 4.79 6.82 -6.69
C ASP A 28 4.57 5.84 -5.54
N GLY A 29 5.33 4.74 -5.54
CA GLY A 29 5.25 3.72 -4.50
C GLY A 29 5.67 4.20 -3.09
N SER A 30 6.41 5.30 -2.97
CA SER A 30 6.73 5.90 -1.66
C SER A 30 5.53 6.63 -1.08
N ALA A 31 4.76 7.34 -1.92
CA ALA A 31 3.50 7.95 -1.53
C ALA A 31 2.46 6.90 -1.09
N VAL A 32 2.37 5.76 -1.79
CA VAL A 32 1.51 4.63 -1.36
C VAL A 32 1.94 4.10 0.01
N VAL A 33 3.24 3.98 0.26
CA VAL A 33 3.77 3.54 1.58
C VAL A 33 3.47 4.57 2.67
N ALA A 34 3.46 5.86 2.37
CA ALA A 34 3.05 6.90 3.33
C ALA A 34 1.58 6.76 3.72
N ILE A 35 0.69 6.55 2.74
CA ILE A 35 -0.74 6.28 2.99
C ILE A 35 -0.90 5.03 3.86
N ALA A 36 -0.18 3.96 3.54
CA ALA A 36 -0.23 2.73 4.32
C ALA A 36 0.20 2.93 5.78
N ARG A 37 1.22 3.77 6.03
CA ARG A 37 1.68 4.08 7.39
C ARG A 37 0.64 4.83 8.20
N GLU A 38 -0.08 5.76 7.60
CA GLU A 38 -1.20 6.47 8.24
C GLU A 38 -2.32 5.50 8.63
N GLU A 39 -2.55 4.48 7.80
CA GLU A 39 -3.52 3.42 8.06
C GLU A 39 -3.02 2.34 9.06
N GLY A 40 -1.80 2.48 9.57
CA GLY A 40 -1.18 1.59 10.56
C GLY A 40 -0.37 0.42 9.96
N PHE A 41 -0.15 0.40 8.65
CA PHE A 41 0.58 -0.66 7.97
C PHE A 41 2.05 -0.30 7.70
N LEU A 42 2.95 -1.26 7.94
CA LEU A 42 4.38 -1.08 7.81
C LEU A 42 4.99 -2.04 6.78
N PHE A 43 5.28 -1.49 5.60
CA PHE A 43 6.07 -2.16 4.55
C PHE A 43 6.97 -1.16 3.81
N SER A 44 7.89 -1.66 3.00
CA SER A 44 8.80 -0.82 2.20
C SER A 44 8.30 -0.62 0.77
N PRO A 45 8.71 0.47 0.09
CA PRO A 45 8.42 0.65 -1.33
C PRO A 45 8.93 -0.52 -2.19
N ALA A 46 10.04 -1.15 -1.80
CA ALA A 46 10.58 -2.32 -2.49
C ALA A 46 9.66 -3.56 -2.37
N SER A 47 8.95 -3.73 -1.26
CA SER A 47 7.94 -4.79 -1.12
C SER A 47 6.75 -4.57 -2.05
N LEU A 48 6.27 -3.33 -2.14
CA LEU A 48 5.22 -2.94 -3.09
C LEU A 48 5.68 -3.12 -4.54
N ALA A 49 6.85 -2.61 -4.91
CA ALA A 49 7.40 -2.73 -6.26
C ALA A 49 7.72 -4.18 -6.68
N ARG A 50 7.96 -5.09 -5.72
CA ARG A 50 8.03 -6.54 -6.00
C ARG A 50 6.67 -7.16 -6.24
N HIS A 51 5.64 -6.69 -5.54
CA HIS A 51 4.27 -7.18 -5.71
C HIS A 51 3.67 -6.76 -7.05
N LEU A 52 3.91 -5.52 -7.48
CA LEU A 52 3.43 -4.98 -8.77
C LEU A 52 4.11 -5.59 -10.01
N ARG A 53 5.28 -6.22 -9.82
CA ARG A 53 6.02 -6.90 -10.90
C ARG A 53 5.73 -8.40 -10.98
N GLY A 54 4.99 -8.94 -10.01
CA GLY A 54 4.70 -10.37 -9.88
C GLY A 54 3.35 -10.75 -10.42
#